data_AF-A0A9D8WIE7-F1
#
_entry.id   AF-A0A9D8WIE7-F1
#
_cell.length_a   1.000
_cell.length_b   1.000
_cell.length_c   1.000
_cell.angle_alpha   90.00
_cell.angle_beta   90.00
_cell.angle_gamma   90.00
#
_symmetry.space_group_name_H-M   'P 1'
#
loop_
_entity.id
_entity.type
_entity.pdbx_description
1 polymer ?
#
loop_
_entity_poly.entity_id
_entity_poly.type
_entity_poly.pdbx_seq_one_letter_code
_entity_poly.pdbx_strand_id
1 'polypeptide(L)'
;VTDLRVLRTFWSILKVGQKNVPGGVFKVGPNGFRWGVLNAVDKARHDEIYSGALYDSGRVYDDLANPGPVDEATITIPTLTIGAKKDRATVIKAVRKVGAKYAKASVPGDYFEYANHAHWIVDEPGTEQVSADIMGWLDEKLS
;
A
#
# COMPACT_ATOMS: atom_id res chain seq x y z
N VAL A 1 0.95 -6.90 -11.37
CA VAL A 1 -0.47 -6.74 -11.80
C VAL A 1 -0.55 -5.42 -12.53
N THR A 2 -0.84 -5.39 -13.83
CA THR A 2 -0.97 -4.13 -14.56
C THR A 2 -2.36 -3.56 -14.35
N ASP A 3 -2.46 -2.35 -13.80
CA ASP A 3 -3.72 -1.71 -13.46
C ASP A 3 -3.66 -0.22 -13.84
N LEU A 4 -4.63 0.25 -14.63
CA LEU A 4 -4.70 1.64 -15.10
C LEU A 4 -4.75 2.65 -13.95
N ARG A 5 -5.24 2.22 -12.78
CA ARG A 5 -5.28 3.06 -11.58
C ARG A 5 -3.87 3.36 -11.08
N VAL A 6 -3.03 2.35 -10.98
CA VAL A 6 -1.61 2.50 -10.57
C VAL A 6 -0.89 3.42 -11.56
N LEU A 7 -1.10 3.24 -12.86
CA LEU A 7 -0.50 4.08 -13.89
C LEU A 7 -0.88 5.56 -13.74
N ARG A 8 -2.15 5.85 -13.42
CA ARG A 8 -2.62 7.22 -13.18
C ARG A 8 -2.06 7.80 -11.89
N THR A 9 -2.01 7.03 -10.81
CA THR A 9 -1.47 7.45 -9.52
C THR A 9 0.00 7.85 -9.64
N PHE A 10 0.81 7.04 -10.32
CA PHE A 10 2.27 7.20 -10.40
C PHE A 10 2.76 7.81 -11.73
N TRP A 11 1.89 8.46 -12.50
CA TRP A 11 2.22 9.00 -13.83
C TRP A 11 3.46 9.90 -13.84
N SER A 12 3.66 10.72 -12.79
CA SER A 12 4.81 11.62 -12.68
C SER A 12 6.16 10.90 -12.67
N ILE A 13 6.17 9.64 -12.23
CA ILE A 13 7.35 8.78 -12.10
C ILE A 13 7.51 7.93 -13.35
N LEU A 14 6.42 7.30 -13.80
CA LEU A 14 6.44 6.37 -14.94
C LEU A 14 6.89 7.04 -16.24
N LYS A 15 6.58 8.32 -16.44
CA LYS A 15 7.00 9.09 -17.63
C LYS A 15 8.52 9.27 -17.74
N VAL A 16 9.28 9.06 -16.66
CA VAL A 16 10.75 9.17 -16.63
C VAL A 16 11.41 7.97 -17.32
N GLY A 17 10.68 6.86 -17.44
CA GLY A 17 11.13 5.61 -18.05
C GLY A 17 11.95 4.78 -17.06
N GLN A 18 11.63 3.48 -16.98
CA GLN A 18 12.15 2.57 -15.94
C GLN A 18 13.68 2.59 -15.81
N LYS A 19 14.43 2.68 -16.92
CA LYS A 19 15.90 2.71 -16.92
C LYS A 19 16.50 3.91 -16.16
N ASN A 20 15.76 5.02 -16.07
CA ASN A 20 16.22 6.26 -15.44
C ASN A 20 15.72 6.41 -13.99
N VAL A 21 14.82 5.54 -13.55
CA VAL A 21 14.23 5.60 -12.20
C VAL A 21 15.27 5.34 -11.10
N PRO A 22 16.13 4.29 -11.14
CA PRO A 22 17.00 3.96 -10.00
C PRO A 22 17.96 5.08 -9.54
N GLY A 23 18.34 6.00 -10.43
CA GLY A 23 19.24 7.12 -10.13
C GLY A 23 18.56 8.40 -9.66
N GLY A 24 17.23 8.44 -9.60
CA GLY A 24 16.46 9.63 -9.27
C GLY A 24 15.88 9.63 -7.85
N VAL A 25 15.23 10.74 -7.51
CA VAL A 25 14.32 10.85 -6.35
C VAL A 25 12.98 11.36 -6.85
N PHE A 26 11.90 10.77 -6.38
CA PHE A 26 10.57 11.04 -6.93
C PHE A 26 9.56 11.26 -5.82
N LYS A 27 8.72 12.26 -6.04
CA LYS A 27 7.49 12.46 -5.29
C LYS A 27 6.33 12.13 -6.21
N VAL A 28 5.31 11.44 -5.70
CA VAL A 28 4.05 11.25 -6.42
C VAL A 28 3.48 12.63 -6.77
N GLY A 29 3.13 12.83 -8.04
CA GLY A 29 2.60 14.12 -8.50
C GLY A 29 1.30 14.48 -7.77
N PRO A 30 1.02 15.78 -7.54
CA PRO A 30 -0.10 16.21 -6.70
C PRO A 30 -1.46 15.66 -7.18
N ASN A 31 -1.66 15.60 -8.50
CA ASN A 31 -2.90 15.06 -9.07
C ASN A 31 -3.02 13.54 -8.90
N GLY A 32 -1.90 12.81 -9.02
CA GLY A 32 -1.85 11.38 -8.79
C GLY A 32 -2.08 11.04 -7.32
N PHE A 33 -1.47 11.80 -6.42
CA PHE A 33 -1.62 11.64 -4.97
C PHE A 33 -3.07 11.85 -4.52
N ARG A 34 -3.72 12.96 -4.90
CA ARG A 34 -5.13 13.20 -4.58
C ARG A 34 -6.07 12.14 -5.17
N TRP A 35 -5.80 11.71 -6.40
CA TRP A 35 -6.66 10.77 -7.11
C TRP A 35 -6.51 9.32 -6.63
N GLY A 36 -5.30 8.92 -6.24
CA GLY A 36 -4.94 7.53 -6.00
C GLY A 36 -4.59 7.19 -4.56
N VAL A 37 -3.94 8.11 -3.84
CA VAL A 37 -3.52 7.91 -2.45
C VAL A 37 -4.62 8.38 -1.49
N LEU A 38 -5.16 9.58 -1.70
CA LEU A 38 -6.13 10.20 -0.78
C LEU A 38 -7.59 10.01 -1.20
N ASN A 39 -7.90 9.04 -2.05
CA ASN A 39 -9.22 8.97 -2.71
C ASN A 39 -10.41 8.63 -1.80
N ALA A 40 -10.16 8.29 -0.54
CA ALA A 40 -11.18 8.13 0.50
C ALA A 40 -11.00 9.10 1.69
N VAL A 41 -9.99 9.97 1.66
CA VAL A 41 -9.80 11.04 2.64
C VAL A 41 -10.62 12.26 2.21
N ASP A 42 -11.12 13.05 3.18
CA ASP A 42 -11.79 14.32 2.90
C ASP A 42 -10.90 15.22 2.03
N LYS A 43 -11.47 15.72 0.93
CA LYS A 43 -10.80 16.62 -0.02
C LYS A 43 -10.25 17.86 0.66
N ALA A 44 -10.89 18.37 1.71
CA ALA A 44 -10.41 19.53 2.45
C ALA A 44 -9.02 19.30 3.07
N ARG A 45 -8.65 18.05 3.36
CA ARG A 45 -7.36 17.67 3.94
C ARG A 45 -6.28 17.36 2.91
N HIS A 46 -6.62 17.30 1.62
CA HIS A 46 -5.69 16.81 0.60
C HIS A 46 -4.44 17.67 0.45
N ASP A 47 -4.60 18.98 0.50
CA ASP A 47 -3.49 19.93 0.32
C ASP A 47 -2.56 19.93 1.53
N GLU A 48 -3.14 19.90 2.73
CA GLU A 48 -2.43 19.74 4.00
C GLU A 48 -1.58 18.46 3.98
N ILE A 49 -2.18 17.30 3.72
CA ILE A 49 -1.47 16.02 3.71
C ILE A 49 -0.39 15.99 2.63
N TYR A 50 -0.68 16.48 1.42
CA TYR A 50 0.31 16.49 0.33
C TYR A 50 1.51 17.42 0.61
N SER A 51 1.30 18.49 1.38
CA SER A 51 2.38 19.40 1.77
C SER A 51 3.47 18.70 2.59
N GLY A 52 3.08 17.71 3.41
CA GLY A 52 3.99 16.87 4.19
C GLY A 52 4.61 15.70 3.43
N ALA A 53 4.13 15.36 2.23
CA ALA A 53 4.66 14.23 1.47
C ALA A 53 6.11 14.49 1.00
N LEU A 54 6.95 13.45 1.04
CA LEU A 54 8.38 13.55 0.75
C LEU A 54 8.72 12.92 -0.62
N TYR A 55 10.00 13.04 -1.00
CA TYR A 55 10.56 12.33 -2.13
C TYR A 55 11.05 10.97 -1.67
N ASP A 56 10.69 9.92 -2.40
CA ASP A 56 11.26 8.58 -2.23
C ASP A 56 12.46 8.39 -3.17
N SER A 57 13.36 7.50 -2.77
CA SER A 57 14.44 7.04 -3.64
C SER A 57 13.89 6.30 -4.85
N GLY A 58 14.43 6.58 -6.02
CA GLY A 58 14.16 5.83 -7.25
C GLY A 58 14.43 4.33 -7.13
N ARG A 59 15.38 3.92 -6.27
CA ARG A 59 15.64 2.50 -5.99
C ARG A 59 14.43 1.80 -5.37
N VAL A 60 13.66 2.47 -4.51
CA VAL A 60 12.44 1.90 -3.94
C VAL A 60 11.42 1.59 -5.04
N TYR A 61 11.28 2.47 -6.03
CA TYR A 61 10.38 2.21 -7.16
C TYR A 61 10.88 1.09 -8.07
N ASP A 62 12.20 0.95 -8.23
CA ASP A 62 12.78 -0.16 -8.98
C ASP A 62 12.56 -1.49 -8.27
N ASP A 63 12.79 -1.55 -6.95
CA ASP A 63 12.53 -2.73 -6.11
C ASP A 63 11.04 -3.14 -6.14
N LEU A 64 10.12 -2.17 -6.16
CA LEU A 64 8.69 -2.44 -6.29
C LEU A 64 8.32 -2.99 -7.69
N ALA A 65 8.99 -2.52 -8.74
CA ALA A 65 8.76 -2.99 -10.11
C ALA A 65 9.42 -4.35 -10.38
N ASN A 66 10.56 -4.59 -9.76
CA ASN A 66 11.44 -5.74 -9.94
C ASN A 66 11.76 -6.40 -8.58
N PRO A 67 10.75 -6.90 -7.84
CA PRO A 67 10.97 -7.41 -6.49
C PRO A 67 11.81 -8.68 -6.52
N GLY A 68 12.77 -8.77 -5.59
CA GLY A 68 13.41 -10.03 -5.27
C GLY A 68 12.39 -11.06 -4.74
N PRO A 69 12.66 -12.37 -4.90
CA PRO A 69 11.80 -13.39 -4.33
C PRO A 69 11.84 -13.32 -2.79
N VAL A 70 10.67 -13.48 -2.18
CA VAL A 70 10.54 -13.74 -0.74
C VAL A 70 10.08 -15.19 -0.60
N ASP A 71 10.80 -16.00 0.17
CA ASP A 71 10.35 -17.35 0.51
C ASP A 71 9.46 -17.28 1.75
N GLU A 72 8.15 -17.46 1.59
CA GLU A 72 7.19 -17.43 2.70
C GLU A 72 7.44 -18.52 3.75
N ALA A 73 8.11 -19.62 3.40
CA ALA A 73 8.43 -20.69 4.36
C ALA A 73 9.48 -20.25 5.39
N THR A 74 10.21 -19.16 5.12
CA THR A 74 11.16 -18.58 6.08
C THR A 74 10.50 -17.65 7.10
N ILE A 75 9.22 -17.33 6.91
CA ILE A 75 8.47 -16.44 7.80
C ILE A 75 7.90 -17.27 8.95
N THR A 76 8.50 -17.09 10.13
CA THR A 76 8.20 -17.85 11.36
C THR A 76 7.47 -17.02 12.41
N ILE A 77 6.99 -15.83 12.05
CA ILE A 77 6.20 -14.94 12.91
C ILE A 77 4.77 -14.81 12.39
N PRO A 78 3.78 -14.56 13.27
CA PRO A 78 2.45 -14.18 12.82
C PRO A 78 2.51 -12.93 11.93
N THR A 79 1.72 -12.93 10.86
CA THR A 79 1.61 -11.78 9.96
C THR A 79 0.14 -11.44 9.74
N LEU A 80 -0.16 -10.15 9.66
CA LEU A 80 -1.46 -9.64 9.24
C LEU A 80 -1.28 -8.86 7.95
N THR A 81 -1.94 -9.31 6.88
CA THR A 81 -2.03 -8.54 5.63
C THR A 81 -3.34 -7.77 5.60
N ILE A 82 -3.29 -6.45 5.42
CA ILE A 82 -4.47 -5.59 5.33
C ILE A 82 -4.65 -5.09 3.90
N GLY A 83 -5.82 -5.35 3.33
CA GLY A 83 -6.23 -4.89 2.01
C GLY A 83 -7.35 -3.85 2.07
N ALA A 84 -7.26 -2.84 1.20
CA ALA A 84 -8.26 -1.80 1.05
C ALA A 84 -8.85 -1.83 -0.37
N LYS A 85 -10.16 -2.08 -0.50
CA LYS A 85 -10.79 -2.35 -1.81
C LYS A 85 -10.78 -1.15 -2.75
N LYS A 86 -10.78 0.08 -2.21
CA LYS A 86 -10.76 1.32 -2.99
C LYS A 86 -9.34 1.85 -3.24
N ASP A 87 -8.30 1.13 -2.81
CA ASP A 87 -6.92 1.51 -3.07
C ASP A 87 -6.62 1.50 -4.59
N ARG A 88 -6.04 2.61 -5.06
CA ARG A 88 -5.66 2.88 -6.46
C ARG A 88 -4.14 2.95 -6.65
N ALA A 89 -3.36 2.90 -5.57
CA ALA A 89 -1.90 2.87 -5.57
C ALA A 89 -1.39 1.43 -5.36
N THR A 90 -1.92 0.71 -4.36
CA THR A 90 -1.65 -0.71 -4.08
C THR A 90 -2.94 -1.51 -4.28
N VAL A 91 -3.24 -1.84 -5.53
CA VAL A 91 -4.56 -2.40 -5.88
C VAL A 91 -4.86 -3.72 -5.17
N ILE A 92 -6.12 -3.88 -4.73
CA ILE A 92 -6.56 -5.00 -3.88
C ILE A 92 -6.22 -6.39 -4.43
N LYS A 93 -6.18 -6.56 -5.76
CA LYS A 93 -5.77 -7.83 -6.39
C LYS A 93 -4.34 -8.23 -6.05
N ALA A 94 -3.43 -7.27 -5.90
CA ALA A 94 -2.07 -7.53 -5.46
C ALA A 94 -2.03 -7.90 -3.97
N VAL A 95 -2.75 -7.17 -3.12
CA VAL A 95 -2.78 -7.42 -1.68
C VAL A 95 -3.40 -8.76 -1.33
N ARG A 96 -4.47 -9.18 -2.02
CA ARG A 96 -5.04 -10.54 -1.88
C ARG A 96 -4.02 -11.64 -2.20
N LYS A 97 -3.11 -11.42 -3.17
CA LYS A 97 -2.04 -12.37 -3.46
C LYS A 97 -1.02 -12.43 -2.34
N VAL A 98 -0.73 -11.29 -1.70
CA VAL A 98 0.15 -11.24 -0.52
C VAL A 98 -0.48 -12.00 0.64
N GLY A 99 -1.77 -11.77 0.94
CA GLY A 99 -2.50 -12.52 1.96
C GLY A 99 -2.51 -14.03 1.68
N ALA A 100 -2.82 -14.43 0.44
CA ALA A 100 -2.80 -15.84 0.05
C ALA A 100 -1.39 -16.48 0.06
N LYS A 101 -0.34 -15.67 -0.09
CA LYS A 101 1.05 -16.11 0.03
C LYS A 101 1.41 -16.35 1.50
N TYR A 102 1.18 -15.37 2.37
CA TYR A 102 1.53 -15.51 3.78
C TYR A 102 0.61 -16.45 4.57
N ALA A 103 -0.60 -16.74 4.08
CA ALA A 103 -1.41 -17.84 4.61
C ALA A 103 -0.74 -19.21 4.49
N LYS A 104 0.32 -19.34 3.66
CA LYS A 104 1.11 -20.57 3.47
C LYS A 104 2.46 -20.55 4.20
N ALA A 105 2.76 -19.49 4.94
CA ALA A 105 3.98 -19.41 5.75
C ALA A 105 3.98 -20.47 6.86
N SER A 106 5.13 -20.71 7.49
CA SER A 106 5.25 -21.68 8.60
C SER A 106 4.34 -21.33 9.78
N VAL A 107 4.15 -20.04 10.04
CA VAL A 107 3.04 -19.52 10.85
C VAL A 107 2.03 -18.91 9.88
N PRO A 108 0.84 -19.52 9.70
CA PRO A 108 -0.16 -19.03 8.76
C PRO A 108 -0.52 -17.56 9.06
N GLY A 109 -0.36 -16.70 8.05
CA GLY A 109 -0.74 -15.29 8.14
C GLY A 109 -2.25 -15.07 7.99
N ASP A 110 -2.73 -14.02 8.64
CA ASP A 110 -4.11 -13.56 8.60
C ASP A 110 -4.32 -12.48 7.52
N TYR A 111 -5.56 -12.29 7.07
CA TYR A 111 -5.91 -11.31 6.04
C TYR A 111 -7.21 -10.59 6.37
N PHE A 112 -7.15 -9.26 6.51
CA PHE A 112 -8.32 -8.40 6.62
C PHE A 112 -8.51 -7.58 5.34
N GLU A 113 -9.75 -7.50 4.85
CA GLU A 113 -10.10 -6.68 3.70
C GLU A 113 -11.22 -5.70 4.01
N TYR A 114 -10.92 -4.43 3.81
CA TYR A 114 -11.84 -3.34 4.06
C TYR A 114 -12.48 -2.84 2.77
N ALA A 115 -13.79 -3.03 2.64
CA ALA A 115 -14.54 -2.69 1.43
C ALA A 115 -14.62 -1.17 1.16
N ASN A 116 -14.56 -0.35 2.21
CA ASN A 116 -14.81 1.08 2.14
C ASN A 116 -13.57 1.97 2.25
N HIS A 117 -12.39 1.39 2.44
CA HIS A 117 -11.12 2.07 2.64
C HIS A 117 -10.22 2.08 1.40
N ALA A 118 -9.22 2.96 1.37
CA ALA A 118 -8.22 3.12 0.31
C ALA A 118 -6.78 3.17 0.86
N HIS A 119 -5.86 3.84 0.15
CA HIS A 119 -4.42 3.75 0.39
C HIS A 119 -3.99 4.47 1.67
N TRP A 120 -4.56 5.65 1.93
CA TRP A 120 -4.23 6.48 3.07
C TRP A 120 -5.17 6.21 4.25
N ILE A 121 -5.31 4.92 4.59
CA ILE A 121 -6.33 4.39 5.51
C ILE A 121 -6.35 5.06 6.90
N VAL A 122 -5.22 5.64 7.32
CA VAL A 122 -5.03 6.25 8.64
C VAL A 122 -5.77 7.57 8.85
N ASP A 123 -6.17 8.27 7.79
CA ASP A 123 -6.93 9.53 7.87
C ASP A 123 -8.33 9.42 7.22
N GLU A 124 -8.75 8.19 6.91
CA GLU A 124 -10.04 7.92 6.28
C GLU A 124 -11.16 7.80 7.34
N PRO A 125 -12.40 8.19 7.02
CA PRO A 125 -13.54 7.90 7.88
C PRO A 125 -13.66 6.40 8.18
N GLY A 126 -13.74 6.04 9.47
CA GLY A 126 -13.84 4.64 9.93
C GLY A 126 -12.50 3.97 10.24
N THR A 127 -11.38 4.70 10.19
CA THR A 127 -10.04 4.18 10.55
C THR A 127 -9.95 3.67 11.99
N GLU A 128 -10.84 4.12 12.87
CA GLU A 128 -10.94 3.67 14.24
C GLU A 128 -11.25 2.16 14.32
N GLN A 129 -12.11 1.65 13.42
CA GLN A 129 -12.39 0.22 13.34
C GLN A 129 -11.17 -0.55 12.85
N VAL A 130 -10.47 -0.04 11.83
CA VAL A 130 -9.22 -0.64 11.32
C VAL A 130 -8.19 -0.74 12.44
N SER A 131 -8.05 0.32 13.23
CA SER A 131 -7.13 0.35 14.38
C SER A 131 -7.55 -0.64 15.47
N ALA A 132 -8.85 -0.72 15.78
CA ALA A 132 -9.39 -1.66 16.75
C ALA A 132 -9.17 -3.12 16.33
N ASP A 133 -9.36 -3.44 15.04
CA ASP A 133 -9.13 -4.78 14.50
C ASP A 133 -7.64 -5.16 14.56
N ILE A 134 -6.73 -4.22 14.28
CA ILE A 134 -5.27 -4.43 14.43
C ILE A 134 -4.92 -4.72 15.89
N MET A 135 -5.47 -3.94 16.82
CA MET A 135 -5.25 -4.15 18.25
C MET A 135 -5.78 -5.51 18.72
N GLY A 136 -6.99 -5.88 18.31
CA GLY A 136 -7.57 -7.18 18.62
C GLY A 136 -6.73 -8.34 18.07
N TRP A 137 -6.18 -8.19 16.86
CA TRP A 137 -5.27 -9.17 16.29
C TRP A 137 -3.94 -9.24 17.07
N LEU A 138 -3.37 -8.11 17.47
CA LEU A 138 -2.15 -8.08 18.28
C LEU A 138 -2.37 -8.76 19.64
N ASP A 139 -3.49 -8.47 20.31
CA ASP A 139 -3.83 -9.08 21.59
C ASP A 139 -3.98 -10.61 21.45
N GLU A 140 -4.61 -11.09 20.38
CA GLU A 140 -4.74 -12.53 20.07
C GLU A 140 -3.38 -13.21 19.83
N LYS A 141 -2.44 -12.55 19.14
CA LYS A 141 -1.14 -13.16 18.80
C LYS A 141 -0.07 -13.02 19.89
N LEU A 142 -0.24 -12.09 20.82
CA LEU A 142 0.69 -11.83 21.92
C LEU A 142 0.30 -12.52 23.23
N SER A 143 -0.94 -13.01 23.35
CA SER A 143 -1.41 -13.83 24.48
C SER A 143 -0.91 -15.27 24.41
#